data_AF-A0A2G5UNU1-F1
#
_entry.id   AF-A0A2G5UNU1-F1
#
_cell.length_a   1.000
_cell.length_b   1.000
_cell.length_c   1.000
_cell.angle_alpha   90.00
_cell.angle_beta   90.00
_cell.angle_gamma   90.00
#
_symmetry.space_group_name_H-M   'P 1'
#
loop_
_entity.id
_entity.type
_entity.pdbx_description
1 polymer ?
#
loop_
_entity_poly.entity_id
_entity_poly.type
_entity_poly.pdbx_seq_one_letter_code
_entity_poly.pdbx_strand_id
1 'polypeptide(L)'
;MVETAKNPRLKIEEAESSHLELNRLYGMTKEKVEAVKIGNSSNDAKQLKTDVKEAQRLLRTMQTKISHLKALAKEIPSLNDRKTIEIHVLSHEKQMVHLQKKLKDGADDVGKDIAADERRSLLMTRDGKMATGNIKITSHEERATRLQDLVARMSQQVDSGEQAMSSLVHSSSVLGQTQAEYDNQKGHIMVGLKKC
;
A
#
# COMPACT_ATOMS: atom_id res chain seq x y z
N MET A 1 -55.88 -30.81 8.89
CA MET A 1 -54.97 -29.66 9.08
C MET A 1 -54.45 -29.29 7.70
N VAL A 2 -55.00 -28.24 7.09
CA VAL A 2 -54.58 -27.76 5.77
C VAL A 2 -53.53 -26.70 6.03
N GLU A 3 -52.26 -27.07 5.90
CA GLU A 3 -51.16 -26.12 5.95
C GLU A 3 -51.33 -25.14 4.79
N THR A 4 -51.41 -23.87 5.16
CA THR A 4 -51.47 -22.70 4.30
C THR A 4 -50.30 -22.69 3.32
N ALA A 5 -50.53 -23.20 2.10
CA ALA A 5 -49.70 -22.92 0.96
C ALA A 5 -49.74 -21.40 0.71
N LYS A 6 -48.73 -20.68 1.23
CA LYS A 6 -48.53 -19.25 0.96
C LYS A 6 -48.58 -19.07 -0.55
N ASN A 7 -49.55 -18.29 -1.00
CA ASN A 7 -49.90 -18.12 -2.41
C ASN A 7 -48.65 -17.75 -3.23
N PRO A 8 -48.19 -18.59 -4.18
CA PRO A 8 -46.93 -18.39 -4.90
C PRO A 8 -46.88 -17.09 -5.69
N ARG A 9 -48.02 -16.51 -6.06
CA ARG A 9 -48.10 -15.16 -6.66
C ARG A 9 -47.63 -14.06 -5.72
N LEU A 10 -47.97 -14.13 -4.43
CA LEU A 10 -47.55 -13.14 -3.44
C LEU A 10 -46.02 -13.12 -3.28
N LYS A 11 -45.37 -14.28 -3.43
CA LYS A 11 -43.91 -14.41 -3.33
C LYS A 11 -43.16 -13.80 -4.51
N ILE A 12 -43.75 -13.88 -5.70
CA ILE A 12 -43.21 -13.25 -6.91
C ILE A 12 -43.33 -11.72 -6.78
N GLU A 13 -44.50 -11.21 -6.41
CA GLU A 13 -44.71 -9.77 -6.18
C GLU A 13 -43.79 -9.21 -5.08
N GLU A 14 -43.58 -9.97 -3.99
CA GLU A 14 -42.64 -9.61 -2.92
C GLU A 14 -41.19 -9.52 -3.44
N ALA A 15 -40.78 -10.46 -4.30
CA ALA A 15 -39.45 -10.46 -4.90
C ALA A 15 -39.25 -9.29 -5.89
N GLU A 16 -40.26 -8.97 -6.70
CA GLU A 16 -40.23 -7.82 -7.62
C GLU A 16 -40.17 -6.49 -6.86
N SER A 17 -40.96 -6.35 -5.80
CA SER A 17 -40.90 -5.20 -4.90
C SER A 17 -39.51 -5.05 -4.26
N SER A 18 -38.95 -6.15 -3.76
CA SER A 18 -37.59 -6.18 -3.20
C SER A 18 -36.52 -5.83 -4.24
N HIS A 19 -36.69 -6.23 -5.51
CA HIS A 19 -35.79 -5.86 -6.60
C HIS A 19 -35.84 -4.34 -6.91
N LEU A 20 -37.04 -3.75 -6.96
CA LEU A 20 -37.20 -2.31 -7.17
C LEU A 20 -36.59 -1.49 -6.03
N GLU A 21 -36.75 -1.95 -4.79
CA GLU A 21 -36.14 -1.31 -3.63
C GLU A 21 -34.61 -1.42 -3.65
N LEU A 22 -34.06 -2.57 -4.06
CA LEU A 22 -32.61 -2.75 -4.27
C LEU A 22 -32.06 -1.82 -5.35
N ASN A 23 -32.79 -1.59 -6.45
CA ASN A 23 -32.38 -0.61 -7.47
C ASN A 23 -32.31 0.82 -6.90
N ARG A 24 -33.27 1.23 -6.08
CA ARG A 24 -33.23 2.54 -5.40
C ARG A 24 -32.05 2.64 -4.44
N LEU A 25 -31.84 1.60 -3.63
CA LEU A 25 -30.74 1.54 -2.67
C LEU A 25 -29.38 1.55 -3.37
N TYR A 26 -29.25 0.87 -4.52
CA TYR A 26 -28.06 0.93 -5.36
C TYR A 26 -27.77 2.36 -5.84
N GLY A 27 -28.79 3.09 -6.33
CA GLY A 27 -28.64 4.49 -6.73
C GLY A 27 -28.09 5.37 -5.62
N MET A 28 -28.72 5.33 -4.45
CA MET A 28 -28.28 6.09 -3.26
C MET A 28 -26.86 5.71 -2.81
N THR A 29 -26.55 4.42 -2.82
CA THR A 29 -25.23 3.93 -2.40
C THR A 29 -24.15 4.39 -3.39
N LYS A 30 -24.45 4.32 -4.69
CA LYS A 30 -23.55 4.78 -5.75
C LYS A 30 -23.22 6.26 -5.58
N GLU A 31 -24.21 7.11 -5.35
CA GLU A 31 -24.00 8.55 -5.12
C GLU A 31 -23.08 8.81 -3.91
N LYS A 32 -23.31 8.10 -2.79
CA LYS A 32 -22.46 8.22 -1.60
C LYS A 32 -21.03 7.74 -1.83
N VAL A 33 -20.84 6.65 -2.59
CA VAL A 33 -19.51 6.15 -2.96
C VAL A 33 -18.78 7.14 -3.87
N GLU A 34 -19.46 7.74 -4.86
CA GLU A 34 -18.83 8.76 -5.71
C GLU A 34 -18.52 10.04 -4.92
N ALA A 35 -19.35 10.44 -3.95
CA ALA A 35 -19.05 11.55 -3.05
C ALA A 35 -17.76 11.32 -2.24
N VAL A 36 -17.54 10.11 -1.72
CA VAL A 36 -16.28 9.74 -1.06
C VAL A 36 -15.10 9.90 -2.00
N LYS A 37 -15.24 9.47 -3.27
CA LYS A 37 -14.15 9.51 -4.26
C LYS A 37 -13.80 10.93 -4.72
N ILE A 38 -14.80 11.79 -4.93
CA ILE A 38 -14.58 13.19 -5.33
C ILE A 38 -13.86 13.94 -4.19
N GLY A 39 -14.05 13.50 -2.96
CA GLY A 39 -13.63 14.26 -1.79
C GLY A 39 -14.51 15.49 -1.61
N ASN A 40 -14.26 16.23 -0.55
CA ASN A 40 -14.94 17.48 -0.26
C ASN A 40 -13.91 18.61 -0.21
N SER A 41 -14.38 19.86 -0.31
CA SER A 41 -13.51 21.04 -0.40
C SER A 41 -12.53 21.20 0.78
N SER A 42 -12.80 20.53 1.89
CA SER A 42 -11.96 20.53 3.10
C SER A 42 -11.02 19.33 3.19
N ASN A 43 -11.26 18.24 2.45
CA ASN A 43 -10.58 16.94 2.54
C ASN A 43 -9.99 16.68 3.94
N ASP A 44 -10.86 16.58 4.96
CA ASP A 44 -10.45 16.24 6.34
C ASP A 44 -10.61 14.73 6.56
N ALA A 45 -9.61 14.10 7.20
CA ALA A 45 -9.62 12.70 7.57
C ALA A 45 -10.87 12.31 8.40
N LYS A 46 -11.37 13.21 9.26
CA LYS A 46 -12.59 12.96 10.05
C LYS A 46 -13.83 12.87 9.17
N GLN A 47 -13.93 13.75 8.19
CA GLN A 47 -15.07 13.77 7.26
C GLN A 47 -15.00 12.54 6.34
N LEU A 48 -13.84 12.22 5.78
CA LEU A 48 -13.63 11.02 4.98
C LEU A 48 -14.08 9.76 5.74
N LYS A 49 -13.69 9.63 7.02
CA LYS A 49 -14.10 8.50 7.86
C LYS A 49 -15.62 8.42 8.04
N THR A 50 -16.29 9.57 8.14
CA THR A 50 -17.75 9.66 8.28
C THR A 50 -18.45 9.24 6.99
N ASP A 51 -18.01 9.76 5.85
CA ASP A 51 -18.57 9.46 4.54
C ASP A 51 -18.41 7.97 4.18
N VAL A 52 -17.22 7.41 4.46
CA VAL A 52 -16.95 5.98 4.30
C VAL A 52 -17.88 5.14 5.18
N LYS A 53 -18.08 5.53 6.45
CA LYS A 53 -18.96 4.82 7.37
C LYS A 53 -20.42 4.84 6.90
N GLU A 54 -20.88 5.96 6.34
CA GLU A 54 -22.24 6.07 5.80
C GLU A 54 -22.42 5.18 4.57
N ALA A 55 -21.49 5.21 3.61
CA ALA A 55 -21.52 4.34 2.44
C ALA A 55 -21.47 2.85 2.82
N GLN A 56 -20.63 2.47 3.80
CA GLN A 56 -20.59 1.11 4.35
C GLN A 56 -21.89 0.68 5.04
N ARG A 57 -22.63 1.61 5.65
CA ARG A 57 -23.94 1.32 6.23
C ARG A 57 -24.94 0.95 5.14
N LEU A 58 -24.98 1.71 4.04
CA LEU A 58 -25.85 1.43 2.90
C LEU A 58 -25.50 0.11 2.21
N LEU A 59 -24.21 -0.19 2.02
CA LEU A 59 -23.75 -1.48 1.49
C LEU A 59 -24.19 -2.66 2.36
N ARG A 60 -24.16 -2.52 3.69
CA ARG A 60 -24.69 -3.55 4.60
C ARG A 60 -26.20 -3.73 4.45
N THR A 61 -26.95 -2.64 4.30
CA THR A 61 -28.39 -2.72 4.01
C THR A 61 -28.65 -3.44 2.68
N MET A 62 -27.86 -3.15 1.64
CA MET A 62 -27.95 -3.86 0.35
C MET A 62 -27.70 -5.35 0.53
N GLN A 63 -26.63 -5.73 1.25
CA GLN A 63 -26.32 -7.14 1.50
C GLN A 63 -27.48 -7.88 2.18
N THR A 64 -28.12 -7.28 3.18
CA THR A 64 -29.27 -7.87 3.86
C THR A 64 -30.44 -8.07 2.90
N LYS A 65 -30.74 -7.07 2.06
CA LYS A 65 -31.83 -7.16 1.07
C LYS A 65 -31.55 -8.16 -0.06
N ILE A 66 -30.31 -8.23 -0.53
CA ILE A 66 -29.87 -9.25 -1.50
C ILE A 66 -30.06 -10.65 -0.91
N SER A 67 -29.69 -10.83 0.37
CA SER A 67 -29.87 -12.10 1.07
C SER A 67 -31.35 -12.48 1.21
N HIS A 68 -32.22 -11.49 1.48
CA HIS A 68 -33.67 -11.66 1.50
C HIS A 68 -34.21 -12.07 0.12
N LEU A 69 -33.86 -11.35 -0.95
CA LEU A 69 -34.27 -11.68 -2.32
C LEU A 69 -33.81 -13.08 -2.73
N LYS A 70 -32.60 -13.48 -2.31
CA LYS A 70 -32.06 -14.83 -2.53
C LYS A 70 -32.83 -15.92 -1.79
N ALA A 71 -33.37 -15.61 -0.60
CA ALA A 71 -34.24 -16.53 0.12
C ALA A 71 -35.61 -16.65 -0.59
N LEU A 72 -36.21 -15.52 -0.99
CA LEU A 72 -37.47 -15.50 -1.75
C LEU A 72 -37.39 -16.30 -3.05
N ALA A 73 -36.27 -16.20 -3.79
CA ALA A 73 -36.05 -16.98 -5.01
C ALA A 73 -36.21 -18.49 -4.78
N LYS A 74 -35.73 -19.01 -3.65
CA LYS A 74 -35.81 -20.45 -3.33
C LYS A 74 -37.24 -20.90 -3.00
N GLU A 75 -38.08 -19.99 -2.52
CA GLU A 75 -39.47 -20.25 -2.16
C GLU A 75 -40.42 -20.23 -3.36
N ILE A 76 -39.95 -19.81 -4.54
CA ILE A 76 -40.77 -19.70 -5.74
C ILE A 76 -40.82 -21.04 -6.48
N PRO A 77 -42.02 -21.64 -6.64
CA PRO A 77 -42.16 -22.96 -7.27
C PRO A 77 -42.02 -22.91 -8.80
N SER A 78 -42.31 -21.76 -9.43
CA SER A 78 -42.15 -21.57 -10.87
C SER A 78 -40.67 -21.47 -11.24
N LEU A 79 -40.21 -22.40 -12.07
CA LEU A 79 -38.80 -22.47 -12.50
C LEU A 79 -38.36 -21.22 -13.28
N ASN A 80 -39.25 -20.67 -14.12
CA ASN A 80 -38.95 -19.50 -14.94
C ASN A 80 -38.84 -18.24 -14.07
N ASP A 81 -39.81 -18.01 -13.18
CA ASP A 81 -39.83 -16.83 -12.31
C ASP A 81 -38.66 -16.86 -11.33
N ARG A 82 -38.35 -18.04 -10.77
CA ARG A 82 -37.16 -18.25 -9.94
C ARG A 82 -35.88 -17.87 -10.67
N LYS A 83 -35.69 -18.33 -11.92
CA LYS A 83 -34.50 -18.00 -12.72
C LYS A 83 -34.37 -16.50 -12.94
N THR A 84 -35.47 -15.81 -13.24
CA THR A 84 -35.48 -14.35 -13.39
C THR A 84 -35.00 -13.65 -12.11
N ILE A 85 -35.49 -14.08 -10.96
CA ILE A 85 -35.10 -13.49 -9.66
C ILE A 85 -33.66 -13.84 -9.30
N GLU A 86 -33.20 -15.06 -9.60
CA GLU A 86 -31.78 -15.43 -9.44
C GLU A 86 -30.86 -14.54 -10.30
N ILE A 87 -31.26 -14.19 -11.52
CA ILE A 87 -30.54 -13.21 -12.36
C ILE A 87 -30.49 -11.85 -11.68
N HIS A 88 -31.59 -11.38 -11.08
CA HIS A 88 -31.62 -10.12 -10.32
C HIS A 88 -30.68 -10.17 -9.11
N VAL A 89 -30.67 -11.27 -8.35
CA VAL A 89 -29.76 -11.48 -7.22
C VAL A 89 -28.31 -11.39 -7.67
N LEU A 90 -27.93 -12.11 -8.73
CA LEU A 90 -26.57 -12.09 -9.27
C LEU A 90 -26.16 -10.70 -9.77
N SER A 91 -27.09 -9.96 -10.39
CA SER A 91 -26.87 -8.58 -10.82
C SER A 91 -26.57 -7.67 -9.63
N HIS A 92 -27.37 -7.75 -8.56
CA HIS A 92 -27.16 -6.94 -7.36
C HIS A 92 -25.90 -7.34 -6.57
N GLU A 93 -25.56 -8.64 -6.50
CA GLU A 93 -24.30 -9.10 -5.90
C GLU A 93 -23.10 -8.47 -6.64
N LYS A 94 -23.10 -8.49 -7.98
CA LYS A 94 -22.06 -7.85 -8.79
C LYS A 94 -21.99 -6.34 -8.58
N GLN A 95 -23.14 -5.66 -8.59
CA GLN A 95 -23.23 -4.21 -8.34
C GLN A 95 -22.67 -3.84 -6.96
N MET A 96 -23.02 -4.60 -5.92
CA MET A 96 -22.56 -4.36 -4.56
C MET A 96 -21.05 -4.57 -4.44
N VAL A 97 -20.49 -5.65 -5.00
CA VAL A 97 -19.04 -5.89 -5.00
C VAL A 97 -18.29 -4.77 -5.72
N HIS A 98 -18.83 -4.30 -6.85
CA HIS A 98 -18.26 -3.16 -7.58
C HIS A 98 -18.25 -1.88 -6.73
N LEU A 99 -19.36 -1.58 -6.03
CA LEU A 99 -19.43 -0.43 -5.14
C LEU A 99 -18.50 -0.55 -3.92
N GLN A 100 -18.35 -1.75 -3.35
CA GLN A 100 -17.39 -2.02 -2.27
C GLN A 100 -15.95 -1.73 -2.72
N LYS A 101 -15.58 -2.20 -3.91
CA LYS A 101 -14.25 -1.94 -4.48
C LYS A 101 -14.04 -0.44 -4.70
N LYS A 102 -14.99 0.23 -5.36
CA LYS A 102 -14.91 1.67 -5.60
C LYS A 102 -14.80 2.49 -4.32
N LEU A 103 -15.54 2.11 -3.28
CA LEU A 103 -15.47 2.79 -1.98
C LEU A 103 -14.08 2.66 -1.36
N LYS A 104 -13.50 1.46 -1.42
CA LYS A 104 -12.14 1.22 -0.91
C LYS A 104 -11.11 2.03 -1.68
N ASP A 105 -11.11 1.90 -3.00
CA ASP A 105 -10.14 2.58 -3.87
C ASP A 105 -10.26 4.11 -3.71
N GLY A 106 -11.48 4.65 -3.71
CA GLY A 106 -11.72 6.08 -3.50
C GLY A 106 -11.31 6.58 -2.12
N ALA A 107 -11.57 5.80 -1.06
CA ALA A 107 -11.14 6.17 0.30
C ALA A 107 -9.62 6.13 0.46
N ASP A 108 -8.95 5.15 -0.15
CA ASP A 108 -7.49 5.04 -0.13
C ASP A 108 -6.83 6.19 -0.89
N ASP A 109 -7.39 6.59 -2.04
CA ASP A 109 -6.85 7.69 -2.84
C ASP A 109 -7.04 9.05 -2.16
N VAL A 110 -8.25 9.36 -1.66
CA VAL A 110 -8.47 10.59 -0.89
C VAL A 110 -7.63 10.57 0.39
N GLY A 111 -7.50 9.43 1.07
CA GLY A 111 -6.64 9.30 2.25
C GLY A 111 -5.16 9.62 1.97
N LYS A 112 -4.63 9.21 0.81
CA LYS A 112 -3.28 9.57 0.38
C LYS A 112 -3.16 11.06 0.10
N ASP A 113 -4.17 11.67 -0.51
CA ASP A 113 -4.19 13.11 -0.81
C ASP A 113 -4.20 13.93 0.49
N ILE A 114 -5.01 13.53 1.47
CA ILE A 114 -5.03 14.15 2.81
C ILE A 114 -3.66 14.03 3.47
N ALA A 115 -3.07 12.83 3.50
CA ALA A 115 -1.75 12.62 4.10
C ALA A 115 -0.62 13.35 3.34
N ALA A 116 -0.76 13.54 2.02
CA ALA A 116 0.15 14.36 1.24
C ALA A 116 -0.01 15.85 1.59
N ASP A 117 -1.24 16.31 1.80
CA ASP A 117 -1.52 17.69 2.16
C ASP A 117 -1.06 18.05 3.57
N GLU A 118 -1.30 17.17 4.55
CA GLU A 118 -0.76 17.32 5.91
C GLU A 118 0.77 17.39 5.90
N ARG A 119 1.45 16.54 5.11
CA ARG A 119 2.90 16.60 4.92
C ARG A 119 3.35 17.91 4.28
N ARG A 120 2.64 18.41 3.27
CA ARG A 120 2.92 19.72 2.67
C ARG A 120 2.75 20.85 3.69
N SER A 121 1.70 20.80 4.50
CA SER A 121 1.40 21.81 5.51
C SER A 121 2.46 21.87 6.62
N LEU A 122 2.99 20.72 7.06
CA LEU A 122 4.12 20.65 8.00
C LEU A 122 5.41 21.29 7.45
N LEU A 123 5.56 21.32 6.12
CA LEU A 123 6.68 21.93 5.44
C LEU A 123 6.44 23.41 5.15
N MET A 124 5.33 24.02 5.58
CA MET A 124 5.09 25.46 5.42
C MET A 124 5.53 26.22 6.67
N THR A 125 6.26 27.32 6.48
CA THR A 125 6.53 28.29 7.54
C THR A 125 5.31 29.15 7.81
N ARG A 126 5.32 29.89 8.93
CA ARG A 126 4.24 30.81 9.33
C ARG A 126 3.91 31.89 8.27
N ASP A 127 4.85 32.16 7.37
CA ASP A 127 4.70 33.13 6.27
C ASP A 127 4.22 32.48 4.95
N GLY A 128 3.84 31.19 4.97
CA GLY A 128 3.40 30.44 3.79
C GLY A 128 4.51 30.06 2.80
N LYS A 129 5.79 30.24 3.19
CA LYS A 129 6.94 29.79 2.40
C LYS A 129 7.29 28.35 2.80
N MET A 130 7.75 27.52 1.87
CA MET A 130 8.25 26.20 2.26
C MET A 130 9.47 26.35 3.19
N ALA A 131 9.43 25.68 4.34
CA ALA A 131 10.49 25.59 5.35
C ALA A 131 11.75 24.92 4.81
N THR A 132 11.67 24.28 3.65
CA THR A 132 12.81 23.97 2.78
C THR A 132 13.33 25.26 2.16
N GLY A 133 13.94 26.13 2.97
CA GLY A 133 14.47 27.42 2.50
C GLY A 133 15.28 27.23 1.20
N ASN A 134 14.90 27.97 0.15
CA ASN A 134 15.55 28.05 -1.17
C ASN A 134 16.39 26.83 -1.59
N ILE A 135 15.84 25.61 -1.49
CA ILE A 135 16.41 24.49 -2.24
C ILE A 135 15.99 24.76 -3.68
N LYS A 136 16.82 25.52 -4.41
CA LYS A 136 16.83 25.46 -5.87
C LYS A 136 16.96 23.97 -6.17
N ILE A 137 15.88 23.38 -6.67
CA ILE A 137 15.96 22.07 -7.31
C ILE A 137 16.83 22.34 -8.55
N THR A 138 18.14 22.29 -8.34
CA THR A 138 19.14 22.20 -9.40
C THR A 138 18.63 21.14 -10.36
N SER A 139 18.72 21.40 -11.67
CA SER A 139 18.12 20.54 -12.68
C SER A 139 18.51 19.08 -12.41
N HIS A 140 17.65 18.14 -12.83
CA HIS A 140 17.91 16.71 -12.63
C HIS A 140 19.32 16.30 -13.09
N GLU A 141 19.85 17.01 -14.09
CA GLU A 141 21.17 16.90 -14.66
C GLU A 141 22.28 17.38 -13.70
N GLU A 142 22.17 18.57 -13.09
CA GLU A 142 23.14 19.06 -12.10
C GLU A 142 23.21 18.17 -10.86
N ARG A 143 22.08 17.59 -10.44
CA ARG A 143 22.03 16.64 -9.32
C ARG A 143 22.73 15.33 -9.67
N ALA A 144 22.56 14.83 -10.89
CA ALA A 144 23.23 13.63 -11.37
C ALA A 144 24.75 13.82 -11.42
N THR A 145 25.22 14.97 -11.91
CA THR A 145 26.65 15.30 -11.95
C THR A 145 27.27 15.37 -10.56
N ARG A 146 26.58 15.96 -9.57
CA ARG A 146 27.07 16.00 -8.18
C ARG A 146 27.15 14.62 -7.52
N LEU A 147 26.19 13.74 -7.81
CA LEU A 147 26.22 12.36 -7.33
C LEU A 147 27.34 11.57 -7.98
N GLN A 148 27.59 11.78 -9.27
CA GLN A 148 28.74 11.18 -9.97
C GLN A 148 30.08 11.65 -9.39
N ASP A 149 30.24 12.95 -9.13
CA ASP A 149 31.46 13.49 -8.50
C ASP A 149 31.68 12.93 -7.08
N LEU A 150 30.59 12.78 -6.31
CA LEU A 150 30.67 12.18 -4.97
C LEU A 150 31.10 10.70 -5.04
N VAL A 151 30.52 9.93 -5.96
CA VAL A 151 30.89 8.52 -6.17
C VAL A 151 32.36 8.40 -6.62
N ALA A 152 32.82 9.28 -7.51
CA ALA A 152 34.21 9.31 -7.94
C ALA A 152 35.18 9.58 -6.78
N ARG A 153 34.85 10.54 -5.91
CA ARG A 153 35.65 10.83 -4.70
C ARG A 153 35.67 9.67 -3.71
N MET A 154 34.53 9.00 -3.52
CA MET A 154 34.45 7.83 -2.67
C MET A 154 35.29 6.66 -3.22
N SER A 155 35.27 6.45 -4.54
CA SER A 155 36.12 5.46 -5.20
C SER A 155 37.60 5.76 -4.97
N GLN A 156 38.02 7.01 -5.19
CA GLN A 156 39.41 7.41 -4.99
C GLN A 156 39.86 7.23 -3.53
N GLN A 157 38.98 7.51 -2.57
CA GLN A 157 39.27 7.28 -1.16
C GLN A 157 39.45 5.79 -0.86
N VAL A 158 38.61 4.91 -1.42
CA VAL A 158 38.76 3.46 -1.29
C VAL A 158 40.06 2.99 -1.91
N ASP A 159 40.39 3.41 -3.14
CA ASP A 159 41.63 3.03 -3.83
C ASP A 159 42.87 3.44 -3.03
N SER A 160 42.87 4.64 -2.46
CA SER A 160 43.96 5.10 -1.60
C SER A 160 44.08 4.28 -0.30
N GLY A 161 42.95 3.85 0.25
CA GLY A 161 42.91 2.95 1.41
C GLY A 161 43.46 1.57 1.07
N GLU A 162 43.12 1.01 -0.10
CA GLU A 162 43.66 -0.27 -0.57
C GLU A 162 45.17 -0.23 -0.77
N GLN A 163 45.70 0.85 -1.34
CA GLN A 163 47.15 1.04 -1.50
C GLN A 163 47.87 1.14 -0.15
N ALA A 164 47.29 1.85 0.82
CA ALA A 164 47.83 1.93 2.16
C ALA A 164 47.83 0.56 2.86
N MET A 165 46.73 -0.20 2.75
CA MET A 165 46.66 -1.56 3.29
C MET A 165 47.66 -2.51 2.63
N SER A 166 47.82 -2.45 1.31
CA SER A 166 48.80 -3.25 0.57
C SER A 166 50.24 -2.95 1.05
N SER A 167 50.55 -1.67 1.27
CA SER A 167 51.85 -1.25 1.81
C SER A 167 52.10 -1.76 3.23
N LEU A 168 51.06 -1.78 4.08
CA LEU A 168 51.14 -2.34 5.43
C LEU A 168 51.33 -3.86 5.42
N VAL A 169 50.61 -4.58 4.55
CA VAL A 169 50.76 -6.04 4.39
C VAL A 169 52.17 -6.36 3.91
N HIS A 170 52.69 -5.61 2.93
CA HIS A 170 54.06 -5.78 2.45
C HIS A 170 55.08 -5.52 3.57
N SER A 171 54.93 -4.44 4.31
CA SER A 171 55.81 -4.10 5.44
C SER A 171 55.77 -5.18 6.53
N SER A 172 54.59 -5.70 6.86
CA SER A 172 54.40 -6.80 7.81
C SER A 172 55.10 -8.09 7.33
N SER A 173 55.01 -8.40 6.03
CA SER A 173 55.70 -9.55 5.45
C SER A 173 57.22 -9.41 5.54
N VAL A 174 57.77 -8.23 5.25
CA VAL A 174 59.21 -7.98 5.34
C VAL A 174 59.68 -8.08 6.80
N LEU A 175 58.93 -7.52 7.75
CA LEU A 175 59.24 -7.66 9.18
C LEU A 175 59.22 -9.12 9.63
N GLY A 176 58.27 -9.92 9.17
CA GLY A 176 58.22 -11.36 9.45
C GLY A 176 59.44 -12.11 8.90
N GLN A 177 59.91 -11.76 7.69
CA GLN A 177 61.13 -12.32 7.12
C GLN A 177 62.38 -11.94 7.93
N THR A 178 62.53 -10.65 8.27
CA THR A 178 63.64 -10.16 9.08
C THR A 178 63.67 -10.82 10.46
N GLN A 179 62.51 -11.03 11.08
CA GLN A 179 62.43 -11.74 12.37
C GLN A 179 62.88 -13.19 12.24
N ALA A 180 62.46 -13.90 11.18
CA ALA A 180 62.89 -15.27 10.93
C ALA A 180 64.41 -15.37 10.66
N GLU A 181 65.00 -14.41 9.94
CA GLU A 181 66.44 -14.32 9.72
C GLU A 181 67.20 -14.07 11.03
N TYR A 182 66.68 -13.17 11.89
CA TYR A 182 67.27 -12.89 13.20
C TYR A 182 67.27 -14.14 14.09
N ASP A 183 66.16 -14.88 14.14
CA ASP A 183 66.06 -16.12 14.92
C ASP A 183 67.00 -17.21 14.38
N ASN A 184 67.16 -17.30 13.06
CA ASN A 184 68.12 -18.22 12.44
C ASN A 184 69.57 -17.88 12.79
N GLN A 185 69.95 -16.60 12.71
CA GLN A 185 71.28 -16.12 13.12
C GLN A 185 71.56 -16.40 14.60
N LYS A 186 70.58 -16.14 15.48
CA LYS A 186 70.66 -16.47 16.91
C LYS A 186 70.88 -17.96 17.14
N GLY A 187 70.20 -18.82 16.38
CA GLY A 187 70.40 -20.27 16.41
C GLY A 187 71.83 -20.66 16.02
N HIS A 188 72.37 -20.10 14.94
CA HIS A 188 73.73 -20.36 14.50
C HIS A 188 74.79 -19.94 15.53
N ILE A 189 74.62 -18.78 16.17
CA ILE A 189 75.53 -18.30 17.22
C ILE A 189 75.52 -19.24 18.43
N MET A 190 74.35 -19.68 18.89
CA MET A 190 74.24 -20.62 20.02
C MET A 190 74.85 -21.99 19.71
N VAL A 191 74.78 -22.47 18.47
CA VAL A 191 75.41 -23.73 18.06
C VAL A 191 76.94 -23.58 17.94
N GLY A 192 77.43 -22.42 17.49
CA GLY A 192 78.87 -22.12 17.45
C GLY A 192 79.51 -22.06 18.83
N LEU A 193 78.83 -21.46 19.82
CA LEU A 193 79.29 -21.39 21.21
C LEU A 193 79.33 -22.75 21.92
N LYS A 194 78.56 -23.74 21.49
CA LYS A 194 78.58 -25.11 22.05
C LYS A 194 79.71 -25.99 21.50
N LYS A 195 80.43 -25.53 20.47
CA LYS A 195 81.53 -26.27 19.82
C LYS A 195 82.93 -25.74 20.15
N CYS A 196 83.03 -24.74 21.02
CA CYS A 196 84.26 -24.32 21.70
C CYS A 196 84.26 -24.87 23.12
#